data_AF-A0A0G2BIT3-F1
#
_entry.id   AF-A0A0G2BIT3-F1
#
_cell.length_a   1.000
_cell.length_b   1.000
_cell.length_c   1.000
_cell.angle_alpha   90.00
_cell.angle_beta   90.00
_cell.angle_gamma   90.00
#
_symmetry.space_group_name_H-M   'P 1'
#
loop_
_entity.id
_entity.type
_entity.pdbx_description
1 polymer ?
#
loop_
_entity_poly.entity_id
_entity_poly.type
_entity_poly.pdbx_seq_one_letter_code
_entity_poly.pdbx_strand_id
1 'polypeptide(L)'
;MLVTKERERKLRYKYGLTLVRVDEIVSDQNGICPICTQPWRPNERKVVDHCHKSGLVRGVLHVSCNLLLGYAKDRIGILENAIKYLEQPRDIVPHSKEKE
;
A
#
# COMPACT_ATOMS: atom_id res chain seq x y z
N MET A 1 -13.43 18.36 -9.99
CA MET A 1 -14.71 17.84 -9.42
C MET A 1 -15.24 16.56 -10.08
N LEU A 2 -14.95 16.24 -11.35
CA LEU A 2 -15.46 15.00 -11.98
C LEU A 2 -14.72 13.72 -11.53
N VAL A 3 -13.40 13.82 -11.30
CA VAL A 3 -12.54 12.70 -10.89
C VAL A 3 -12.93 12.11 -9.53
N THR A 4 -13.39 12.94 -8.59
CA THR A 4 -13.79 12.50 -7.25
C THR A 4 -15.09 11.70 -7.28
N LYS A 5 -16.06 12.08 -8.12
CA LYS A 5 -17.35 11.37 -8.26
C LYS A 5 -17.18 9.95 -8.82
N GLU A 6 -16.33 9.78 -9.83
CA GLU A 6 -16.07 8.45 -10.41
C GLU A 6 -15.33 7.53 -9.43
N ARG A 7 -14.31 8.07 -8.75
CA ARG A 7 -13.59 7.34 -7.69
C ARG A 7 -14.53 6.90 -6.59
N GLU A 8 -15.37 7.81 -6.10
CA GLU A 8 -16.31 7.50 -5.04
C GLU A 8 -17.32 6.42 -5.45
N ARG A 9 -17.86 6.48 -6.68
CA ARG A 9 -18.73 5.42 -7.21
C ARG A 9 -18.04 4.06 -7.19
N LYS A 10 -16.78 3.98 -7.62
CA LYS A 10 -15.99 2.74 -7.60
C LYS A 10 -15.75 2.23 -6.18
N LEU A 11 -15.49 3.12 -5.23
CA LEU A 11 -15.31 2.76 -3.82
C LEU A 11 -16.60 2.22 -3.20
N ARG A 12 -17.75 2.87 -3.45
CA ARG A 12 -19.05 2.39 -2.98
C ARG A 12 -19.36 1.01 -3.55
N TYR A 13 -19.15 0.82 -4.85
CA TYR A 13 -19.43 -0.46 -5.51
C TYR A 13 -18.54 -1.60 -5.02
N LYS A 14 -17.22 -1.36 -4.90
CA LYS A 14 -16.26 -2.42 -4.55
C LYS A 14 -16.18 -2.72 -3.06
N TYR A 15 -16.32 -1.69 -2.22
CA TYR A 15 -15.98 -1.77 -0.80
C TYR A 15 -17.09 -1.23 0.11
N GLY A 16 -18.19 -0.70 -0.43
CA GLY A 16 -19.21 -0.02 0.37
C GLY A 16 -18.72 1.30 0.98
N LEU A 17 -17.60 1.86 0.52
CA LEU A 17 -16.96 3.03 1.14
C LEU A 17 -17.24 4.34 0.39
N THR A 18 -17.40 5.42 1.15
CA THR A 18 -17.42 6.80 0.65
C THR A 18 -16.00 7.40 0.68
N LEU A 19 -15.80 8.57 0.07
CA LEU A 19 -14.52 9.28 0.21
C LEU A 19 -14.24 9.67 1.66
N VAL A 20 -15.27 10.14 2.36
CA VAL A 20 -15.21 10.50 3.77
C VAL A 20 -14.77 9.31 4.62
N ARG A 21 -15.34 8.12 4.39
CA ARG A 21 -14.95 6.92 5.15
C ARG A 21 -13.51 6.49 4.88
N VAL A 22 -12.98 6.73 3.67
CA VAL A 22 -11.57 6.50 3.37
C VAL A 22 -10.67 7.46 4.15
N ASP A 23 -11.07 8.73 4.27
CA ASP A 23 -10.31 9.71 5.05
C ASP A 23 -10.40 9.44 6.57
N GLU A 24 -11.52 8.93 7.07
CA GLU A 24 -11.66 8.43 8.45
C GLU A 24 -10.70 7.28 8.73
N ILE A 25 -10.61 6.27 7.83
CA ILE A 25 -9.64 5.18 7.99
C ILE A 25 -8.20 5.71 8.01
N VAL A 26 -7.90 6.73 7.20
CA VAL A 26 -6.57 7.37 7.24
C VAL A 26 -6.32 8.07 8.58
N SER A 27 -7.33 8.72 9.16
CA SER A 27 -7.25 9.32 10.49
C SER A 27 -7.04 8.27 11.58
N ASP A 28 -7.76 7.14 11.51
CA ASP A 28 -7.60 6.01 12.44
C ASP A 28 -6.21 5.37 12.35
N GLN A 29 -5.58 5.46 11.16
CA GLN A 29 -4.17 5.09 10.95
C GLN A 29 -3.18 6.21 11.33
N ASN A 30 -3.60 7.19 12.13
CA ASN A 30 -2.78 8.34 12.56
C ASN A 30 -2.20 9.16 11.41
N GLY A 31 -2.86 9.19 10.26
CA GLY A 31 -2.39 9.96 9.10
C GLY A 31 -1.12 9.39 8.43
N ILE A 32 -0.79 8.12 8.68
CA ILE A 32 0.37 7.44 8.05
C ILE A 32 -0.06 6.17 7.32
N CYS A 33 0.81 5.72 6.40
CA CYS A 33 0.69 4.39 5.79
C CYS A 33 1.22 3.32 6.76
N PRO A 34 0.44 2.29 7.13
CA PRO A 34 0.86 1.27 8.12
C PRO A 34 2.01 0.37 7.65
N ILE A 35 2.36 0.39 6.35
CA ILE A 35 3.47 -0.42 5.81
C ILE A 35 4.79 0.34 5.82
N CYS A 36 4.86 1.52 5.18
CA CYS A 36 6.11 2.28 5.09
C CYS A 36 6.26 3.36 6.18
N THR A 37 5.24 3.52 7.04
CA THR A 37 5.17 4.47 8.15
C THR A 37 5.41 5.94 7.75
N GLN A 38 5.22 6.27 6.47
CA GLN A 38 5.34 7.63 5.96
C GLN A 38 3.98 8.34 6.02
N PRO A 39 3.95 9.66 6.28
CA PRO A 39 2.74 10.46 6.24
C PRO A 39 2.24 10.68 4.81
N TRP A 40 0.95 10.97 4.67
CA TRP A 40 0.34 11.31 3.39
C TRP A 40 0.75 12.71 2.92
N ARG A 41 1.17 12.83 1.66
CA ARG A 41 1.42 14.13 1.03
C ARG A 41 0.12 14.74 0.50
N PRO A 42 0.06 16.08 0.35
CA PRO A 42 -1.07 16.73 -0.32
C PRO A 42 -1.32 16.12 -1.70
N ASN A 43 -2.59 15.86 -2.02
CA ASN A 43 -3.04 15.26 -3.28
C ASN A 43 -2.51 13.84 -3.56
N GLU A 44 -1.91 13.17 -2.57
CA GLU A 44 -1.45 11.80 -2.74
C GLU A 44 -2.61 10.82 -2.89
N ARG A 45 -2.43 9.83 -3.77
CA ARG A 45 -3.47 8.83 -4.04
C ARG A 45 -3.52 7.81 -2.91
N LYS A 46 -4.59 7.88 -2.13
CA LYS A 46 -5.00 6.85 -1.15
C LYS A 46 -5.58 5.62 -1.85
N VAL A 47 -5.04 4.43 -1.56
CA VAL A 47 -5.54 3.15 -2.10
C VAL A 47 -6.11 2.31 -0.97
N VAL A 48 -7.34 1.82 -1.13
CA VAL A 48 -7.96 0.90 -0.17
C VAL A 48 -7.44 -0.51 -0.41
N ASP A 49 -6.84 -1.10 0.61
CA ASP A 49 -6.34 -2.46 0.62
C ASP A 49 -7.36 -3.39 1.31
N HIS A 50 -7.49 -4.61 0.80
CA HIS A 50 -8.44 -5.59 1.31
C HIS A 50 -7.89 -7.02 1.17
N CYS A 51 -8.36 -7.90 2.05
CA CYS A 51 -8.03 -9.32 1.99
C CYS A 51 -8.80 -9.97 0.84
N HIS A 52 -8.09 -10.52 -0.15
CA HIS A 52 -8.71 -11.21 -1.30
C HIS A 52 -9.49 -12.49 -0.92
N LYS A 53 -9.31 -13.04 0.29
CA LYS A 53 -10.03 -14.23 0.76
C LYS A 53 -11.36 -13.90 1.44
N SER A 54 -11.36 -12.89 2.32
CA SER A 54 -12.53 -12.52 3.13
C SER A 54 -13.29 -11.31 2.60
N GLY A 55 -12.70 -10.53 1.70
CA GLY A 55 -13.22 -9.24 1.24
C GLY A 55 -13.09 -8.11 2.27
N LEU A 56 -12.58 -8.39 3.47
CA LEU A 56 -12.45 -7.39 4.52
C LEU A 56 -11.38 -6.36 4.16
N VAL A 57 -11.73 -5.08 4.31
CA VAL A 57 -10.79 -3.96 4.16
C VAL A 57 -9.75 -4.03 5.28
N ARG A 58 -8.47 -4.03 4.92
CA ARG A 58 -7.34 -4.03 5.86
C ARG A 58 -6.91 -2.63 6.24
N GLY A 59 -7.07 -1.66 5.33
CA GLY A 59 -6.71 -0.26 5.56
C GLY A 59 -6.53 0.53 4.27
N VAL A 60 -5.86 1.67 4.39
CA VAL A 60 -5.53 2.57 3.29
C VAL A 60 -4.00 2.70 3.19
N LEU A 61 -3.45 2.43 2.01
CA LEU A 61 -2.01 2.34 1.76
C LEU A 61 -1.56 3.30 0.65
N HIS A 62 -0.28 3.67 0.66
CA HIS A 62 0.36 4.26 -0.50
C HIS A 62 0.28 3.30 -1.69
N VAL A 63 0.24 3.84 -2.91
CA VAL A 63 0.18 3.03 -4.14
C VAL A 63 1.33 2.04 -4.21
N SER A 64 2.56 2.47 -3.88
CA SER A 64 3.75 1.62 -3.85
C SER A 64 3.64 0.48 -2.84
N CYS A 65 3.16 0.77 -1.63
CA CYS A 65 2.95 -0.23 -0.58
C CYS A 65 1.88 -1.25 -0.97
N ASN A 66 0.77 -0.80 -1.57
CA ASN A 66 -0.27 -1.70 -2.07
C ASN A 66 0.25 -2.58 -3.22
N LEU A 67 1.06 -2.03 -4.12
CA LEU A 67 1.70 -2.79 -5.19
C LEU A 67 2.69 -3.83 -4.66
N LEU A 68 3.48 -3.50 -3.64
CA LEU A 68 4.37 -4.45 -2.96
C LEU A 68 3.61 -5.71 -2.50
N LEU A 69 2.47 -5.53 -1.83
CA LEU A 69 1.61 -6.64 -1.42
C LEU A 69 1.08 -7.45 -2.62
N GLY A 70 0.68 -6.75 -3.69
CA GLY A 70 0.25 -7.36 -4.95
C GLY A 70 1.34 -8.19 -5.63
N TYR A 71 2.59 -7.71 -5.66
CA TYR A 71 3.74 -8.43 -6.20
C TYR A 71 4.08 -9.67 -5.37
N ALA A 72 3.92 -9.59 -4.05
CA ALA A 72 3.99 -10.75 -3.17
C ALA A 72 2.74 -11.66 -3.25
N LYS A 73 1.71 -11.28 -4.01
CA LYS A 73 0.42 -11.98 -4.14
C LYS A 73 -0.22 -12.26 -2.78
N ASP A 74 -0.10 -11.33 -1.83
CA ASP A 74 -0.49 -11.48 -0.42
C ASP A 74 0.11 -12.73 0.28
N ARG A 75 1.20 -13.30 -0.23
CA ARG A 75 1.85 -14.47 0.38
C ARG A 75 2.85 -14.00 1.43
N ILE A 76 2.53 -14.26 2.70
CA ILE A 76 3.39 -13.93 3.84
C ILE A 76 4.81 -14.50 3.65
N GLY A 77 4.94 -15.77 3.24
CA GLY A 77 6.25 -16.39 3.03
C GLY A 77 7.13 -15.71 1.97
N ILE A 78 6.55 -15.03 0.97
CA ILE A 78 7.35 -14.23 0.02
C ILE A 78 7.91 -12.99 0.70
N LEU A 79 7.11 -12.32 1.54
CA LEU A 79 7.54 -11.13 2.29
C LEU A 79 8.61 -11.48 3.34
N GLU A 80 8.44 -12.59 4.06
CA GLU A 80 9.45 -13.09 5.01
C GLU A 80 10.77 -13.44 4.31
N ASN A 81 10.70 -14.10 3.15
CA ASN A 81 11.89 -14.38 2.36
C ASN A 81 12.55 -13.11 1.82
N ALA A 82 11.77 -12.08 1.49
CA ALA A 82 12.32 -10.79 1.07
C ALA A 82 13.11 -10.12 2.21
N ILE A 83 12.62 -10.17 3.46
CA ILE A 83 13.37 -9.69 4.64
C ILE A 83 14.71 -10.42 4.73
N LYS A 84 14.68 -11.76 4.75
CA LYS A 84 15.90 -12.59 4.84
C LYS A 84 16.88 -12.31 3.70
N TYR A 85 16.37 -12.10 2.49
CA TYR A 85 17.18 -11.81 1.30
C TYR A 85 17.91 -10.46 1.42
N LEU A 86 17.26 -9.43 1.97
CA LEU A 86 17.86 -8.12 2.20
C LEU A 86 18.92 -8.15 3.32
N GLU A 87 18.70 -8.96 4.34
CA GLU A 87 19.63 -9.13 5.47
C GLU A 87 20.87 -9.97 5.12
N GLN A 88 20.83 -10.71 4.01
CA GLN A 88 21.91 -11.60 3.56
C GLN A 88 22.49 -11.14 2.23
N PRO A 89 23.13 -9.94 2.17
CA PRO A 89 23.78 -9.50 0.95
C PRO A 89 24.89 -10.48 0.58
N ARG A 90 24.84 -10.98 -0.66
CA ARG A 90 25.88 -11.84 -1.21
C ARG A 90 26.77 -10.98 -2.10
N ASP A 91 28.06 -10.96 -1.82
CA ASP A 91 29.06 -10.32 -2.66
C ASP A 91 29.38 -11.22 -3.87
N ILE A 92 28.38 -11.35 -4.76
CA ILE A 92 28.48 -12.21 -5.96
C ILE A 92 29.26 -11.46 -7.04
N VAL A 93 28.95 -10.19 -7.22
CA VAL A 93 29.65 -9.26 -8.11
C VAL A 93 29.52 -7.84 -7.55
N PRO A 94 30.55 -7.00 -7.64
CA PRO A 94 30.45 -5.60 -7.28
C PRO A 94 29.36 -4.91 -8.09
N HIS A 95 28.44 -4.19 -7.43
CA HIS A 95 27.53 -3.31 -8.13
C HIS A 95 28.30 -2.04 -8.53
N SER A 96 28.75 -1.99 -9.78
CA SER A 96 29.40 -0.81 -10.34
C SER A 96 28.41 0.36 -10.42
N LYS A 97 28.42 1.20 -9.38
CA LYS A 97 28.32 2.68 -9.43
C LYS A 97 28.20 3.22 -8.00
N GLU A 98 29.33 3.63 -7.44
CA GLU A 98 29.35 4.83 -6.61
C GLU A 98 28.74 5.94 -7.46
N LYS A 99 27.56 6.42 -7.07
CA LYS A 99 27.04 7.69 -7.58
C LYS A 99 27.43 8.72 -6.54
N GLU A 100 28.39 9.57 -6.91
CA GLU A 100 28.55 10.91 -6.32
C GLU A 100 27.22 11.67 -6.32
#